data_AF-A0A959Q2Z1-F1
#
_entry.id   AF-A0A959Q2Z1-F1
#
_cell.length_a   1.000
_cell.length_b   1.000
_cell.length_c   1.000
_cell.angle_alpha   90.00
_cell.angle_beta   90.00
_cell.angle_gamma   90.00
#
_symmetry.space_group_name_H-M   'P 1'
#
loop_
_entity.id
_entity.type
_entity.pdbx_description
1 polymer ?
#
loop_
_entity_poly.entity_id
_entity_poly.type
_entity_poly.pdbx_seq_one_letter_code
_entity_poly.pdbx_strand_id
1 'polypeptide(L)'
;MNEFEKYRLAWKNEEAFERQTFAEPQVRHFMHAQSQGMEQGYRRALLFDMALKALLFISLVPLIFWFDSSLVNGWCLILFAILAYGMYSQYRSYELITNEPGIEGTALDWLESQMRYYHRYFHRSILVSALSSAIVYLSGSFYYYRWKYQGLPDFALDDVVVLAVGALLAFGVSAFAQITQSDHQIGQLQNALTELMDGVDTQNVITRFKQSKARSTLIISLLLSAGVGLLFLFYLIYVRMH
;
A
#
# COMPACT_ATOMS: atom_id res chain seq x y z
N MET A 1 20.59 -20.32 2.31
CA MET A 1 19.41 -20.92 1.65
C MET A 1 18.41 -19.79 1.48
N ASN A 2 18.05 -19.46 0.24
CA ASN A 2 17.11 -18.38 -0.02
C ASN A 2 15.73 -18.80 0.51
N GLU A 3 14.93 -17.94 1.14
CA GLU A 3 13.60 -18.33 1.65
C GLU A 3 12.75 -18.97 0.53
N PHE A 4 12.91 -18.47 -0.70
CA PHE A 4 12.32 -19.02 -1.91
C PHE A 4 12.69 -20.51 -2.18
N GLU A 5 13.93 -20.93 -1.91
CA GLU A 5 14.32 -22.35 -2.04
C GLU A 5 13.66 -23.21 -0.97
N LYS A 6 13.47 -22.67 0.24
CA LYS A 6 12.78 -23.37 1.33
C LYS A 6 11.32 -23.64 0.98
N TYR A 7 10.63 -22.66 0.41
CA TYR A 7 9.23 -22.80 -0.05
C TYR A 7 9.10 -23.70 -1.28
N ARG A 8 10.02 -23.57 -2.26
CA ARG A 8 10.07 -24.45 -3.43
C ARG A 8 10.33 -25.91 -3.07
N LEU A 9 11.22 -26.18 -2.10
CA LEU A 9 11.53 -27.54 -1.64
C LEU A 9 10.39 -28.14 -0.80
N ALA A 10 9.68 -27.31 -0.01
CA ALA A 10 8.48 -27.77 0.70
C ALA A 10 7.38 -28.18 -0.30
N TRP A 11 7.13 -27.36 -1.33
CA TRP A 11 6.04 -27.61 -2.28
C TRP A 11 6.33 -28.64 -3.39
N LYS A 12 7.59 -28.79 -3.80
CA LYS A 12 7.96 -29.74 -4.87
C LYS A 12 8.10 -31.19 -4.39
N ASN A 13 8.19 -31.40 -3.07
CA ASN A 13 8.37 -32.73 -2.47
C ASN A 13 7.06 -33.36 -1.97
N GLU A 14 5.90 -32.71 -2.16
CA GLU A 14 4.61 -33.25 -1.74
C GLU A 14 3.95 -34.05 -2.89
N GLU A 15 4.18 -35.36 -2.88
CA GLU A 15 3.40 -36.38 -3.62
C GLU A 15 1.88 -36.32 -3.32
N ALA A 16 1.44 -35.46 -2.40
CA ALA A 16 0.06 -35.22 -2.02
C ALA A 16 -0.79 -34.70 -3.19
N PHE A 17 -0.20 -33.93 -4.12
CA PHE A 17 -0.91 -33.42 -5.29
C PHE A 17 -1.21 -34.49 -6.35
N GLU A 18 -0.40 -35.56 -6.43
CA GLU A 18 -0.64 -36.67 -7.36
C GLU A 18 -1.62 -37.72 -6.79
N ARG A 19 -1.89 -37.71 -5.47
CA ARG A 19 -2.61 -38.81 -4.81
C ARG A 19 -4.00 -38.50 -4.24
N GLN A 20 -4.52 -37.27 -4.27
CA GLN A 20 -5.73 -36.99 -3.48
C GLN A 20 -6.99 -36.60 -4.27
N THR A 21 -8.00 -37.45 -4.08
CA THR A 21 -9.41 -37.36 -4.42
C THR A 21 -10.11 -36.21 -3.66
N PHE A 22 -9.68 -34.97 -3.87
CA PHE A 22 -10.50 -33.81 -3.50
C PHE A 22 -11.40 -33.44 -4.67
N ALA A 23 -12.44 -32.63 -4.42
CA ALA A 23 -13.13 -31.91 -5.48
C ALA A 23 -12.17 -30.84 -6.05
N GLU A 24 -11.16 -31.30 -6.77
CA GLU A 24 -10.17 -30.58 -7.57
C GLU A 24 -10.70 -29.28 -8.22
N PRO A 25 -11.92 -29.22 -8.78
CA PRO A 25 -12.49 -27.97 -9.28
C PRO A 25 -12.65 -26.87 -8.23
N GLN A 26 -12.98 -27.18 -6.97
CA GLN A 26 -13.20 -26.16 -5.93
C GLN A 26 -11.89 -25.52 -5.46
N VAL A 27 -10.84 -26.33 -5.29
CA VAL A 27 -9.50 -25.85 -4.90
C VAL A 27 -8.90 -25.03 -6.04
N ARG A 28 -8.99 -25.51 -7.29
CA ARG A 28 -8.57 -24.73 -8.47
C ARG A 28 -9.32 -23.41 -8.59
N HIS A 29 -10.65 -23.42 -8.38
CA HIS A 29 -11.45 -22.20 -8.43
C HIS A 29 -11.10 -21.22 -7.30
N PHE A 30 -10.87 -21.70 -6.08
CA PHE A 30 -10.43 -20.85 -4.97
C PHE A 30 -9.06 -20.24 -5.25
N MET A 31 -8.09 -21.06 -5.69
CA MET A 31 -6.76 -20.58 -6.05
C MET A 31 -6.86 -19.50 -7.12
N HIS A 32 -7.52 -19.78 -8.24
CA HIS A 32 -7.70 -18.82 -9.34
C HIS A 32 -8.42 -17.53 -8.90
N ALA A 33 -9.43 -17.62 -8.04
CA ALA A 33 -10.14 -16.44 -7.54
C ALA A 33 -9.27 -15.56 -6.61
N GLN A 34 -8.49 -16.17 -5.71
CA GLN A 34 -7.58 -15.40 -4.84
C GLN A 34 -6.44 -14.79 -5.63
N SER A 35 -5.96 -15.54 -6.61
CA SER A 35 -4.92 -15.12 -7.50
C SER A 35 -5.35 -13.82 -8.20
N GLN A 36 -6.44 -13.84 -8.98
CA GLN A 36 -6.97 -12.65 -9.65
C GLN A 36 -7.29 -11.51 -8.68
N GLY A 37 -7.76 -11.84 -7.48
CA GLY A 37 -8.04 -10.87 -6.42
C GLY A 37 -6.80 -10.11 -5.94
N MET A 38 -5.64 -10.76 -5.83
CA MET A 38 -4.39 -10.11 -5.44
C MET A 38 -3.86 -9.17 -6.52
N GLU A 39 -3.84 -9.64 -7.78
CA GLU A 39 -3.39 -8.83 -8.90
C GLU A 39 -4.25 -7.56 -9.03
N GLN A 40 -5.58 -7.71 -8.96
CA GLN A 40 -6.49 -6.57 -8.94
C GLN A 40 -6.26 -5.67 -7.72
N GLY A 41 -5.94 -6.24 -6.56
CA GLY A 41 -5.57 -5.51 -5.36
C GLY A 41 -4.33 -4.62 -5.57
N TYR A 42 -3.25 -5.19 -6.11
CA TYR A 42 -2.02 -4.46 -6.44
C TYR A 42 -2.27 -3.37 -7.48
N ARG A 43 -2.99 -3.68 -8.56
CA ARG A 43 -3.36 -2.70 -9.60
C ARG A 43 -4.15 -1.54 -9.01
N ARG A 44 -5.16 -1.82 -8.18
CA ARG A 44 -5.97 -0.78 -7.53
C ARG A 44 -5.15 0.07 -6.57
N ALA A 45 -4.26 -0.54 -5.78
CA ALA A 45 -3.37 0.19 -4.87
C ALA A 45 -2.45 1.15 -5.63
N LEU A 46 -1.82 0.67 -6.72
CA LEU A 46 -0.97 1.50 -7.58
C LEU A 46 -1.76 2.63 -8.26
N LEU A 47 -2.94 2.33 -8.81
CA LEU A 47 -3.80 3.34 -9.44
C LEU A 47 -4.26 4.41 -8.45
N PHE A 48 -4.66 4.02 -7.24
CA PHE A 48 -5.04 4.94 -6.19
C PHE A 48 -3.89 5.87 -5.81
N ASP A 49 -2.68 5.32 -5.62
CA ASP A 49 -1.54 6.15 -5.23
C ASP A 49 -1.04 7.06 -6.38
N MET A 50 -1.12 6.62 -7.64
CA MET A 50 -0.89 7.50 -8.79
C MET A 50 -1.91 8.65 -8.85
N ALA A 51 -3.19 8.37 -8.59
CA ALA A 51 -4.22 9.41 -8.51
C ALA A 51 -3.96 10.38 -7.35
N LEU A 52 -3.54 9.88 -6.19
CA LEU A 52 -3.14 10.71 -5.06
C LEU A 52 -1.95 11.61 -5.41
N LYS A 53 -0.92 11.09 -6.09
CA LYS A 53 0.23 11.88 -6.56
C LYS A 53 -0.18 12.96 -7.57
N ALA A 54 -1.13 12.66 -8.45
CA ALA A 54 -1.68 13.66 -9.38
C ALA A 54 -2.41 14.78 -8.64
N LEU A 55 -3.22 14.45 -7.63
CA LEU A 55 -3.85 15.44 -6.75
C LEU A 55 -2.83 16.27 -5.98
N LEU A 56 -1.76 15.63 -5.47
CA LEU A 56 -0.66 16.32 -4.80
C LEU A 56 0.04 17.30 -5.74
N PHE A 57 0.31 16.89 -6.99
CA PHE A 57 0.84 17.77 -8.03
C PHE A 57 0.00 19.03 -8.18
N ILE A 58 -1.32 18.88 -8.34
CA ILE A 58 -2.23 20.02 -8.46
C ILE A 58 -2.21 20.88 -7.18
N SER A 59 -2.16 20.25 -6.00
CA SER A 59 -2.14 20.96 -4.71
C SER A 59 -0.87 21.79 -4.46
N LEU A 60 0.26 21.45 -5.08
CA LEU A 60 1.49 22.23 -4.91
C LEU A 60 1.51 23.50 -5.77
N VAL A 61 0.72 23.56 -6.85
CA VAL A 61 0.68 24.70 -7.76
C VAL A 61 0.25 26.01 -7.05
N PRO A 62 -0.84 26.05 -6.27
CA PRO A 62 -1.22 27.27 -5.54
C PRO A 62 -0.15 27.76 -4.56
N LEU A 63 0.61 26.83 -3.94
CA LEU A 63 1.65 27.20 -2.97
C LEU A 63 2.76 28.05 -3.60
N ILE A 64 3.12 27.79 -4.86
CA ILE A 64 4.10 28.57 -5.63
C ILE A 64 3.62 30.02 -5.83
N PHE A 65 2.32 30.20 -6.10
CA PHE A 65 1.75 31.53 -6.33
C PHE A 65 1.45 32.29 -5.04
N TRP A 66 1.13 31.58 -3.96
CA TRP A 66 0.78 32.21 -2.69
C TRP A 66 1.99 32.67 -1.88
N PHE A 67 3.11 31.98 -2.03
CA PHE A 67 4.33 32.28 -1.32
C PHE A 67 5.36 32.82 -2.32
N ASP A 68 5.51 34.14 -2.37
CA ASP A 68 6.56 34.81 -3.15
C ASP A 68 7.93 34.65 -2.49
N SER A 69 8.35 33.40 -2.33
CA SER A 69 9.57 32.99 -1.63
C SER A 69 10.33 31.98 -2.47
N SER A 70 11.58 32.31 -2.80
CA SER A 70 12.48 31.43 -3.54
C SER A 70 12.70 30.10 -2.83
N LEU A 71 12.67 30.08 -1.49
CA LEU A 71 12.77 28.87 -0.68
C LEU A 71 11.59 27.94 -0.89
N VAL A 72 10.35 28.46 -0.85
CA VAL A 72 9.15 27.64 -1.07
C VAL A 72 9.09 27.12 -2.49
N ASN A 73 9.45 27.95 -3.47
CA ASN A 73 9.52 27.53 -4.85
C ASN A 73 10.54 26.40 -5.04
N GLY A 74 11.71 26.49 -4.39
CA GLY A 74 12.70 25.42 -4.35
C GLY A 74 12.16 24.12 -3.75
N TRP A 75 11.46 24.19 -2.61
CA TRP A 75 10.81 23.03 -2.00
C TRP A 75 9.74 22.41 -2.90
N CYS A 76 8.85 23.21 -3.48
CA CYS A 76 7.84 22.74 -4.42
C CYS A 76 8.45 22.04 -5.63
N LEU A 77 9.56 22.54 -6.17
CA LEU A 77 10.29 21.89 -7.27
C LEU A 77 10.86 20.53 -6.86
N ILE A 78 11.45 20.41 -5.66
CA ILE A 78 11.94 19.13 -5.14
C ILE A 78 10.77 18.15 -4.98
N LEU A 79 9.65 18.59 -4.41
CA LEU A 79 8.46 17.76 -4.23
C LEU A 79 7.87 17.31 -5.57
N PHE A 80 7.84 18.19 -6.59
CA PHE A 80 7.43 17.82 -7.94
C PHE A 80 8.36 16.76 -8.55
N ALA A 81 9.68 16.90 -8.38
CA ALA A 81 10.62 15.90 -8.87
C ALA A 81 10.39 14.52 -8.20
N ILE A 82 10.15 14.50 -6.88
CA ILE A 82 9.85 13.27 -6.14
C ILE A 82 8.51 12.66 -6.61
N LEU A 83 7.47 13.47 -6.78
CA LEU A 83 6.17 12.99 -7.27
C LEU A 83 6.26 12.44 -8.70
N ALA A 84 7.01 13.11 -9.59
CA ALA A 84 7.21 12.68 -10.97
C ALA A 84 7.96 11.35 -11.03
N TYR A 85 9.07 11.24 -10.29
CA TYR A 85 9.81 9.98 -10.17
C TYR A 85 8.95 8.87 -9.56
N GLY A 86 8.17 9.20 -8.53
CA GLY A 86 7.25 8.26 -7.89
C GLY A 86 6.19 7.72 -8.85
N MET A 87 5.54 8.59 -9.63
CA MET A 87 4.59 8.17 -10.67
C MET A 87 5.25 7.30 -11.73
N TYR A 88 6.44 7.67 -12.20
CA TYR A 88 7.20 6.85 -13.16
C TYR A 88 7.52 5.45 -12.60
N SER A 89 7.99 5.37 -11.36
CA SER A 89 8.30 4.09 -10.70
C SER A 89 7.05 3.21 -10.53
N GLN A 90 5.90 3.81 -10.24
CA GLN A 90 4.64 3.08 -10.08
C GLN A 90 4.06 2.62 -11.40
N TYR A 91 4.14 3.46 -12.43
CA TYR A 91 3.78 3.08 -13.79
C TYR A 91 4.60 1.87 -14.26
N ARG A 92 5.93 1.90 -14.05
CA ARG A 92 6.80 0.75 -14.34
C ARG A 92 6.40 -0.50 -13.57
N SER A 93 6.05 -0.36 -12.30
CA SER A 93 5.59 -1.50 -11.48
C SER A 93 4.25 -2.04 -11.99
N TYR A 94 3.36 -1.18 -12.46
CA TYR A 94 2.06 -1.53 -13.03
C TYR A 94 2.20 -2.29 -14.36
N GLU A 95 3.09 -1.85 -15.26
CA GLU A 95 3.36 -2.56 -16.51
C GLU A 95 3.92 -3.97 -16.27
N LEU A 96 4.77 -4.14 -15.25
CA LEU A 96 5.33 -5.44 -14.91
C LEU A 96 4.27 -6.45 -14.43
N ILE A 97 3.15 -5.99 -13.84
CA ILE A 97 2.00 -6.87 -13.51
C ILE A 97 1.38 -7.43 -14.78
N THR A 98 1.34 -6.65 -15.85
CA THR A 98 0.68 -7.02 -17.11
C THR A 98 1.56 -7.92 -17.99
N ASN A 99 2.89 -7.84 -17.82
CA ASN A 99 3.88 -8.49 -18.69
C ASN A 99 4.60 -9.69 -18.06
N GLU A 100 4.33 -10.07 -16.80
CA GLU A 100 4.87 -11.33 -16.27
C GLU A 100 4.16 -12.54 -16.92
N PRO A 101 4.93 -13.49 -17.52
CA PRO A 101 4.38 -14.62 -18.24
C PRO A 101 3.83 -15.66 -17.26
N GLY A 102 2.60 -15.47 -16.81
CA GLY A 102 1.82 -16.44 -16.04
C GLY A 102 0.63 -17.03 -16.81
N ILE A 103 0.49 -16.69 -18.10
CA ILE A 103 -0.75 -16.90 -18.86
C ILE A 103 -0.93 -18.39 -19.30
N GLU A 104 0.13 -19.21 -19.26
CA GLU A 104 0.08 -20.61 -19.73
C GLU A 104 0.38 -21.67 -18.65
N GLY A 105 0.33 -21.29 -17.36
CA GLY A 105 0.65 -22.19 -16.23
C GLY A 105 -0.56 -22.71 -15.45
N THR A 106 -0.31 -23.64 -14.54
CA THR A 106 -1.31 -24.04 -13.53
C THR A 106 -1.59 -22.88 -12.55
N ALA A 107 -2.72 -22.91 -11.83
CA ALA A 107 -3.04 -21.87 -10.84
C ALA A 107 -1.95 -21.69 -9.76
N LEU A 108 -1.14 -22.72 -9.55
CA LEU A 108 -0.01 -22.74 -8.63
C LEU A 108 1.18 -21.93 -9.17
N ASP A 109 1.52 -22.10 -10.45
CA ASP A 109 2.56 -21.30 -11.14
C ASP A 109 2.22 -19.81 -11.12
N TRP A 110 0.94 -19.49 -11.25
CA TRP A 110 0.45 -18.12 -11.22
C TRP A 110 0.62 -17.48 -9.83
N LEU A 111 0.27 -18.21 -8.77
CA LEU A 111 0.38 -17.74 -7.40
C LEU A 111 1.84 -17.59 -6.97
N GLU A 112 2.72 -18.48 -7.42
CA GLU A 112 4.18 -18.35 -7.26
C GLU A 112 4.71 -17.09 -7.97
N SER A 113 4.23 -16.80 -9.19
CA SER A 113 4.60 -15.56 -9.90
C SER A 113 4.17 -14.32 -9.11
N GLN A 114 2.95 -14.29 -8.55
CA GLN A 114 2.51 -13.15 -7.75
C GLN A 114 3.33 -12.96 -6.46
N MET A 115 3.73 -14.03 -5.79
CA MET A 115 4.60 -13.91 -4.61
C MET A 115 5.98 -13.34 -5.01
N ARG A 116 6.54 -13.79 -6.14
CA ARG A 116 7.79 -13.24 -6.68
C ARG A 116 7.64 -11.76 -7.03
N TYR A 117 6.55 -11.40 -7.70
CA TYR A 117 6.24 -10.02 -8.02
C TYR A 117 6.15 -9.16 -6.74
N TYR A 118 5.49 -9.68 -5.70
CA TYR A 118 5.33 -8.98 -4.44
C TYR A 118 6.69 -8.66 -3.78
N HIS A 119 7.53 -9.68 -3.56
CA HIS A 119 8.82 -9.50 -2.89
C HIS A 119 9.81 -8.68 -3.75
N ARG A 120 9.74 -8.80 -5.08
CA ARG A 120 10.74 -8.18 -5.97
C ARG A 120 10.39 -6.74 -6.35
N TYR A 121 9.11 -6.45 -6.59
CA TYR A 121 8.67 -5.19 -7.18
C TYR A 121 7.66 -4.44 -6.29
N PHE A 122 6.65 -5.14 -5.76
CA PHE A 122 5.59 -4.47 -5.00
C PHE A 122 6.08 -3.91 -3.65
N HIS A 123 6.99 -4.60 -2.96
CA HIS A 123 7.54 -4.07 -1.71
C HIS A 123 8.25 -2.71 -1.89
N ARG A 124 8.92 -2.51 -3.04
CA ARG A 124 9.51 -1.22 -3.40
C ARG A 124 8.46 -0.17 -3.73
N SER A 125 7.37 -0.56 -4.39
CA SER A 125 6.28 0.36 -4.71
C SER A 125 5.53 0.83 -3.46
N ILE A 126 5.47 0.01 -2.40
CA ILE A 126 4.96 0.41 -1.08
C ILE A 126 5.77 1.58 -0.51
N LEU A 127 7.11 1.53 -0.56
CA LEU A 127 7.94 2.64 -0.07
C LEU A 127 7.69 3.92 -0.88
N VAL A 128 7.55 3.80 -2.20
CA VAL A 128 7.21 4.93 -3.08
C VAL A 128 5.81 5.47 -2.81
N SER A 129 4.86 4.63 -2.41
CA SER A 129 3.53 5.07 -1.97
C SER A 129 3.59 5.76 -0.60
N ALA A 130 4.37 5.25 0.34
CA ALA A 130 4.53 5.87 1.66
C ALA A 130 5.11 7.29 1.61
N LEU A 131 5.93 7.60 0.59
CA LEU A 131 6.39 8.97 0.33
C LEU A 131 5.22 9.93 0.06
N SER A 132 4.12 9.47 -0.54
CA SER A 132 2.92 10.29 -0.72
C SER A 132 2.41 10.83 0.62
N SER A 133 2.46 10.03 1.69
CA SER A 133 2.00 10.45 3.03
C SER A 133 2.87 11.55 3.63
N ALA A 134 4.20 11.50 3.44
CA ALA A 134 5.09 12.58 3.85
C ALA A 134 4.81 13.87 3.06
N ILE A 135 4.55 13.75 1.76
CA ILE A 135 4.24 14.91 0.90
C ILE A 135 2.89 15.52 1.27
N VAL A 136 1.87 14.70 1.58
CA VAL A 136 0.58 15.16 2.14
C VAL A 136 0.80 15.96 3.43
N TYR A 137 1.64 15.45 4.33
CA TYR A 137 1.95 16.15 5.57
C TYR A 137 2.64 17.50 5.32
N LEU A 138 3.66 17.53 4.45
CA LEU A 138 4.40 18.74 4.13
C LEU A 138 3.49 19.77 3.43
N SER A 139 2.74 19.36 2.40
CA SER A 139 1.81 20.26 1.71
C SER A 139 0.75 20.77 2.67
N GLY A 140 0.12 19.89 3.46
CA GLY A 140 -0.84 20.26 4.48
C GLY A 140 -0.30 21.26 5.50
N SER A 141 0.97 21.12 5.89
CA SER A 141 1.65 22.06 6.79
C SER A 141 1.80 23.45 6.15
N PHE A 142 2.20 23.55 4.87
CA PHE A 142 2.26 24.82 4.16
C PHE A 142 0.87 25.48 3.99
N TYR A 143 -0.15 24.69 3.68
CA TYR A 143 -1.53 25.15 3.67
C TYR A 143 -1.98 25.67 5.04
N TYR A 144 -1.64 24.95 6.11
CA TYR A 144 -1.92 25.37 7.49
C TYR A 144 -1.24 26.70 7.82
N TYR A 145 0.03 26.87 7.45
CA TYR A 145 0.74 28.13 7.67
C TYR A 145 0.10 29.29 6.90
N ARG A 146 -0.25 29.06 5.63
CA ARG A 146 -0.95 30.07 4.84
C ARG A 146 -2.27 30.49 5.47
N TRP A 147 -3.02 29.53 6.00
CA TRP A 147 -4.34 29.77 6.59
C TRP A 147 -4.24 30.46 7.95
N LYS A 148 -3.36 29.98 8.84
CA LYS A 148 -3.24 30.49 10.22
C LYS A 148 -2.44 31.79 10.31
N TYR A 149 -1.32 31.88 9.61
CA TYR A 149 -0.36 32.99 9.73
C TYR A 149 -0.41 33.96 8.54
N GLN A 150 -1.28 33.72 7.55
CA GLN A 150 -1.39 34.50 6.31
C GLN A 150 -0.11 34.56 5.44
N GLY A 151 0.92 33.81 5.81
CA GLY A 151 2.25 33.79 5.20
C GLY A 151 3.10 32.67 5.80
N LEU A 152 4.37 32.55 5.38
CA LEU A 152 5.29 31.66 6.11
C LEU A 152 5.79 32.39 7.36
N PRO A 153 5.79 31.73 8.53
CA PRO A 153 6.54 32.22 9.66
C PRO A 153 8.05 32.19 9.35
N ASP A 154 8.81 33.02 10.04
CA ASP A 154 10.27 32.92 10.01
C ASP A 154 10.68 31.58 10.64
N PHE A 155 11.17 30.66 9.82
CA PHE A 155 11.57 29.33 10.28
C PHE A 155 12.85 29.42 11.09
N ALA A 156 12.76 29.08 12.38
CA ALA A 156 13.93 28.70 13.14
C ALA A 156 14.36 27.28 12.77
N LEU A 157 15.58 26.88 13.14
CA LEU A 157 16.05 25.51 12.95
C LEU A 157 15.11 24.49 13.62
N ASP A 158 14.55 24.83 14.78
CA ASP A 158 13.63 23.98 15.52
C ASP A 158 12.36 23.67 14.70
N ASP A 159 11.83 24.65 13.97
CA ASP A 159 10.64 24.47 13.11
C ASP A 159 10.92 23.53 11.93
N VAL A 160 12.13 23.63 11.35
CA VAL A 160 12.59 22.72 10.28
C VAL A 160 12.72 21.30 10.82
N VAL A 161 13.26 21.13 12.02
CA VAL A 161 13.37 19.82 12.68
C VAL A 161 11.98 19.24 12.93
N VAL A 162 11.02 20.03 13.43
CA VAL A 162 9.64 19.57 13.67
C VAL A 162 8.99 19.11 12.37
N LEU A 163 9.10 19.88 11.28
CA LEU A 163 8.59 19.49 9.96
C LEU A 163 9.26 18.21 9.44
N ALA A 164 10.58 18.09 9.57
CA ALA A 164 11.31 16.92 9.11
C ALA A 164 10.93 15.66 9.89
N VAL A 165 10.83 15.76 11.23
CA VAL A 165 10.38 14.66 12.09
C VAL A 165 8.94 14.28 11.76
N GLY A 166 8.05 15.26 11.56
CA GLY A 166 6.66 15.00 11.16
C GLY A 166 6.56 14.28 9.81
N ALA A 167 7.35 14.68 8.83
CA ALA A 167 7.42 14.02 7.52
C ALA A 167 7.97 12.58 7.63
N LEU A 168 9.03 12.37 8.44
CA LEU A 168 9.59 11.04 8.69
C LEU A 168 8.59 10.13 9.40
N LEU A 169 7.83 10.64 10.37
CA LEU A 169 6.77 9.88 11.03
C LEU A 169 5.63 9.53 10.07
N ALA A 170 5.17 10.50 9.27
CA ALA A 170 4.13 10.27 8.26
C ALA A 170 4.56 9.19 7.25
N PHE A 171 5.81 9.23 6.80
CA PHE A 171 6.40 8.18 5.97
C PHE A 171 6.46 6.83 6.70
N GLY A 172 7.06 6.80 7.89
CA GLY A 172 7.32 5.57 8.63
C GLY A 172 6.04 4.83 9.03
N VAL A 173 5.04 5.55 9.52
CA VAL A 173 3.72 4.98 9.86
C VAL A 173 3.03 4.43 8.63
N SER A 174 3.06 5.17 7.51
CA SER A 174 2.45 4.72 6.25
C SER A 174 3.15 3.49 5.68
N ALA A 175 4.48 3.50 5.62
CA ALA A 175 5.28 2.36 5.16
C ALA A 175 5.03 1.12 6.02
N PHE A 176 5.11 1.27 7.34
CA PHE A 176 4.89 0.17 8.28
C PHE A 176 3.48 -0.42 8.14
N ALA A 177 2.45 0.43 8.06
CA ALA A 177 1.07 -0.02 7.90
C ALA A 177 0.87 -0.78 6.58
N GLN A 178 1.37 -0.25 5.46
CA GLN A 178 1.23 -0.88 4.15
C GLN A 178 2.01 -2.20 4.05
N ILE A 179 3.25 -2.25 4.57
CA ILE A 179 4.07 -3.48 4.63
C ILE A 179 3.36 -4.53 5.46
N THR A 180 2.99 -4.20 6.70
CA THR A 180 2.33 -5.14 7.62
C THR A 180 1.02 -5.66 7.05
N GLN A 181 0.22 -4.80 6.44
CA GLN A 181 -1.03 -5.19 5.80
C GLN A 181 -0.79 -6.16 4.64
N SER A 182 0.20 -5.88 3.79
CA SER A 182 0.47 -6.70 2.62
C SER A 182 1.12 -8.03 2.99
N ASP A 183 2.06 -8.05 3.93
CA ASP A 183 2.65 -9.28 4.48
C ASP A 183 1.58 -10.15 5.14
N HIS A 184 0.64 -9.55 5.87
CA HIS A 184 -0.45 -10.29 6.49
C HIS A 184 -1.37 -10.93 5.43
N GLN A 185 -1.71 -10.21 4.35
CA GLN A 185 -2.53 -10.76 3.27
C GLN A 185 -1.86 -11.95 2.59
N ILE A 186 -0.54 -11.89 2.40
CA ILE A 186 0.23 -12.95 1.77
C ILE A 186 0.39 -14.14 2.71
N GLY A 187 0.68 -13.90 4.00
CA GLY A 187 0.75 -14.96 5.00
C GLY A 187 -0.59 -15.69 5.16
N GLN A 188 -1.72 -14.97 5.13
CA GLN A 188 -3.05 -15.61 5.15
C GLN A 188 -3.27 -16.51 3.95
N LEU A 189 -2.80 -16.11 2.77
CA LEU A 189 -2.93 -16.91 1.56
C LEU A 189 -2.03 -18.14 1.62
N GLN A 190 -0.78 -17.98 2.06
CA GLN A 190 0.16 -19.10 2.26
C GLN A 190 -0.40 -20.12 3.23
N ASN A 191 -0.90 -19.68 4.39
CA ASN A 191 -1.49 -20.58 5.38
C ASN A 191 -2.74 -21.29 4.84
N ALA A 192 -3.62 -20.58 4.13
CA ALA A 192 -4.80 -21.18 3.53
C ALA A 192 -4.43 -22.23 2.47
N LEU A 193 -3.34 -22.02 1.72
CA LEU A 193 -2.84 -22.99 0.75
C LEU A 193 -2.24 -24.22 1.45
N THR A 194 -1.42 -24.03 2.48
CA THR A 194 -0.86 -25.14 3.27
C THR A 194 -1.97 -25.98 3.91
N GLU A 195 -2.99 -25.35 4.52
CA GLU A 195 -4.13 -26.08 5.10
C GLU A 195 -4.92 -26.87 4.05
N LEU A 196 -5.07 -26.34 2.84
CA LEU A 196 -5.71 -27.04 1.72
C LEU A 196 -4.88 -28.24 1.22
N MET A 197 -3.55 -28.17 1.33
CA MET A 197 -2.63 -29.25 0.95
C MET A 197 -2.57 -30.36 2.01
N ASP A 198 -2.72 -30.01 3.29
CA ASP A 198 -2.75 -30.95 4.41
C ASP A 198 -4.08 -31.74 4.50
N GLY A 199 -4.99 -31.57 3.54
CA GLY A 199 -6.25 -32.29 3.46
C GLY A 199 -7.30 -31.86 4.47
N VAL A 200 -7.19 -30.64 4.99
CA VAL A 200 -8.22 -30.02 5.85
C VAL A 200 -9.47 -29.72 5.01
N ASP A 201 -10.64 -29.82 5.63
CA ASP A 201 -11.93 -29.52 4.99
C ASP A 201 -11.93 -28.14 4.31
N THR A 202 -11.90 -28.18 2.97
CA THR A 202 -11.86 -27.05 2.04
C THR A 202 -12.87 -25.97 2.39
N GLN A 203 -14.09 -26.36 2.80
CA GLN A 203 -15.17 -25.41 3.05
C GLN A 203 -14.94 -24.63 4.36
N ASN A 204 -14.35 -25.28 5.36
CA ASN A 204 -13.96 -24.64 6.61
C ASN A 204 -12.78 -23.68 6.43
N VAL A 205 -11.77 -24.05 5.64
CA VAL A 205 -10.62 -23.18 5.33
C VAL A 205 -11.07 -21.91 4.58
N ILE A 206 -11.89 -22.06 3.54
CA ILE A 206 -12.42 -20.94 2.76
C ILE A 206 -13.26 -19.99 3.62
N THR A 207 -14.06 -20.54 4.54
CA THR A 207 -14.93 -19.75 5.43
C THR A 207 -14.12 -18.95 6.44
N ARG A 208 -13.09 -19.57 7.06
CA ARG A 208 -12.17 -18.89 7.98
C ARG A 208 -11.39 -17.77 7.29
N PHE A 209 -10.90 -18.02 6.08
CA PHE A 209 -10.19 -17.01 5.29
C PHE A 209 -11.08 -15.80 4.99
N LYS A 210 -12.33 -16.02 4.53
CA LYS A 210 -13.30 -14.93 4.27
C LYS A 210 -13.63 -14.13 5.53
N GLN A 211 -13.84 -14.80 6.66
CA GLN A 211 -14.12 -14.13 7.94
C GLN A 211 -12.94 -13.29 8.43
N SER A 212 -11.72 -13.79 8.30
CA SER A 212 -10.50 -13.05 8.66
C SER A 212 -10.32 -11.79 7.80
N LYS A 213 -10.50 -11.92 6.48
CA LYS A 213 -10.41 -10.79 5.55
C LYS A 213 -11.45 -9.70 5.84
N ALA A 214 -12.70 -10.10 6.14
CA ALA A 214 -13.77 -9.19 6.51
C ALA A 214 -13.47 -8.44 7.82
N ARG A 215 -12.97 -9.16 8.84
CA ARG A 215 -12.58 -8.57 10.13
C ARG A 215 -11.43 -7.57 9.99
N SER A 216 -10.42 -7.89 9.20
CA SER A 216 -9.30 -6.98 8.94
C SER A 216 -9.76 -5.70 8.21
N THR A 217 -10.61 -5.84 7.20
CA THR A 217 -11.18 -4.70 6.47
C THR A 217 -12.02 -3.81 7.38
N LEU A 218 -12.82 -4.40 8.27
CA LEU A 218 -13.60 -3.66 9.26
C LEU A 218 -12.70 -2.84 10.20
N ILE A 219 -11.64 -3.44 10.74
CA ILE A 219 -10.70 -2.74 11.64
C ILE A 219 -10.04 -1.55 10.94
N ILE A 220 -9.59 -1.73 9.70
CA ILE A 220 -8.98 -0.65 8.91
C ILE A 220 -10.00 0.47 8.63
N SER A 221 -11.24 0.11 8.28
CA SER A 221 -12.31 1.11 8.06
C SER A 221 -12.66 1.90 9.32
N LEU A 222 -12.62 1.25 10.50
CA LEU A 222 -12.85 1.87 11.80
C LEU A 222 -11.70 2.82 12.20
N LEU A 223 -10.46 2.46 11.89
CA LEU A 223 -9.30 3.32 12.12
C LEU A 223 -9.33 4.57 11.21
N LEU A 224 -9.67 4.39 9.94
CA LEU A 224 -9.82 5.51 9.00
C LEU A 224 -10.94 6.46 9.41
N SER A 225 -12.11 5.92 9.79
CA SER A 225 -13.23 6.74 10.26
C SER A 225 -12.93 7.45 11.59
N ALA A 226 -12.19 6.82 12.49
CA ALA A 226 -11.71 7.47 13.72
C ALA A 226 -10.73 8.60 13.42
N GLY A 227 -9.81 8.42 12.47
CA GLY A 227 -8.87 9.46 12.04
C GLY A 227 -9.58 10.67 11.42
N VAL A 228 -10.53 10.43 10.51
CA VAL A 228 -11.39 11.49 9.94
C VAL A 228 -12.26 12.15 11.01
N GLY A 229 -12.81 11.37 11.94
CA GLY A 229 -13.60 11.86 13.06
C GLY A 229 -12.81 12.75 14.02
N LEU A 230 -11.55 12.42 14.28
CA LEU A 230 -10.63 13.26 15.07
C LEU A 230 -10.33 14.58 14.35
N LEU A 231 -10.05 14.55 13.05
CA LEU A 231 -9.84 15.76 12.26
C LEU A 231 -11.08 16.66 12.23
N PHE A 232 -12.27 16.05 12.12
CA PHE A 232 -13.53 16.78 12.19
C PHE A 232 -13.80 17.38 13.59
N LEU A 233 -13.49 16.64 14.66
CA LEU A 233 -13.56 17.17 16.03
C LEU A 233 -12.60 18.33 16.25
N PHE A 234 -11.36 18.24 15.77
CA PHE A 234 -10.41 19.35 15.82
C PHE A 234 -10.92 20.57 15.07
N TYR A 235 -11.53 20.37 13.89
CA TYR A 235 -12.18 21.45 13.15
C TYR A 235 -13.32 22.11 13.93
N LEU A 236 -14.21 21.31 14.54
CA LEU A 236 -15.32 21.85 15.35
C LEU A 236 -14.85 22.59 16.60
N ILE A 237 -13.83 22.08 17.29
CA ILE A 237 -13.23 22.73 18.45
C ILE A 237 -12.62 24.07 18.05
N TYR A 238 -11.91 24.11 16.92
CA TYR A 238 -11.31 25.33 16.39
C TYR A 238 -12.37 26.38 16.03
N VAL A 239 -13.41 26.00 15.28
CA VAL A 239 -14.51 26.90 14.89
C VAL A 239 -15.29 27.44 16.10
N ARG A 240 -15.25 26.74 17.23
CA ARG A 240 -15.94 27.17 18.46
C ARG A 240 -15.09 28.11 19.33
N MET A 241 -13.77 28.14 19.13
CA MET A 241 -12.85 29.02 19.88
C MET A 241 -12.59 30.37 19.19
N HIS A 242 -13.07 30.55 17.96
CA HIS A 242 -13.01 31.79 17.18
C HIS A 242 -14.39 32.21 16.72
#